data_AF-J7R438-F1
#
_entry.id   AF-J7R438-F1
#
_cell.length_a   1.000
_cell.length_b   1.000
_cell.length_c   1.000
_cell.angle_alpha   90.00
_cell.angle_beta   90.00
_cell.angle_gamma   90.00
#
_symmetry.space_group_name_H-M   'P 1'
#
loop_
_entity.id
_entity.type
_entity.pdbx_description
1 polymer ?
#
loop_
_entity_poly.entity_id
_entity_poly.type
_entity_poly.pdbx_seq_one_letter_code
_entity_poly.pdbx_strand_id
1 'polypeptide(L)'
;MSGIYLTDRPVRRPQGSGSPLIRKIQRSCRMSLPEPDLALNLDVADYINEKQGGTAYDATRAIVKLINNRDSHTAVFALSLLDVLVKNCGYPVHLQISRKEFLNELVRRFPEHPPLRYSRVQRLVLTAIEEWYQTICKHAPYKDDLNYIRDMRRLLKYKGYIFPKIHSEDLAVMRPTDQLKTASEIQKEQEIAQAAKLEELIRSGRPEDLREANKLMKIMAGFKEDNVVHAKQTVNAELNKLKRKADLLNEMLNMSNESEIAENGTIEELYAALKGAQPKFQKIIEEEHDDDTLIQDLLKFNDTVNQLLNKYSLLKIGNTTAANEINPEVMAATPESNVGALSNEINLIDFGDDMGATSPSPTPNAPDLAAATANQNNIDPMMDLLGDLNDLSLSNGNGSGDLLGNNEPLELGGGISLDSNTDDIFSATSNKTASNVSAAPANTATTGTQDGSFDLLGDLTSSTGRTSTQTATKVLVNTSANLKIEFEVTRENDSTIKVKACFTNLGSVPLQEFTFSVAVPKSMQLRLQPQSDNILQTGVSEGITQDAWIENALSSSEKPLRVKWKVSYKMNGNPADEMAIFTLPNV
;
A
#
# COMPACT_ATOMS: atom_id res chain seq x y z
N MET A 1 59.13 -43.69 -19.65
CA MET A 1 57.75 -43.34 -20.09
C MET A 1 56.99 -42.75 -18.91
N SER A 2 56.41 -41.57 -19.06
CA SER A 2 55.24 -41.06 -18.31
C SER A 2 54.83 -39.75 -18.99
N GLY A 3 53.76 -39.80 -19.78
CA GLY A 3 53.32 -38.67 -20.60
C GLY A 3 52.53 -37.64 -19.79
N ILE A 4 52.80 -36.36 -20.02
CA ILE A 4 52.00 -35.26 -19.46
C ILE A 4 50.76 -35.10 -20.33
N TYR A 5 49.59 -35.49 -19.81
CA TYR A 5 48.31 -35.25 -20.48
C TYR A 5 47.87 -33.80 -20.24
N LEU A 6 47.95 -32.95 -21.28
CA LEU A 6 47.17 -31.71 -21.30
C LEU A 6 45.69 -32.07 -21.49
N THR A 7 44.84 -31.69 -20.54
CA THR A 7 43.40 -31.85 -20.68
C THR A 7 42.85 -30.81 -21.65
N ASP A 8 42.41 -31.26 -22.82
CA ASP A 8 41.88 -30.42 -23.90
C ASP A 8 40.45 -29.91 -23.60
N ARG A 9 40.35 -29.03 -22.61
CA ARG A 9 39.13 -28.29 -22.27
C ARG A 9 39.47 -26.81 -22.18
N PRO A 10 38.80 -25.94 -22.96
CA PRO A 10 39.10 -24.51 -22.92
C PRO A 10 38.83 -23.96 -21.52
N VAL A 11 39.82 -23.25 -20.98
CA VAL A 11 39.70 -22.57 -19.68
C VAL A 11 38.52 -21.61 -19.76
N ARG A 12 37.41 -22.00 -19.12
CA ARG A 12 36.19 -21.22 -19.06
C ARG A 12 36.50 -19.96 -18.25
N ARG A 13 36.77 -18.84 -18.94
CA ARG A 13 36.94 -17.54 -18.28
C ARG A 13 35.79 -17.35 -17.29
N PRO A 14 36.04 -16.91 -16.04
CA PRO A 14 34.96 -16.54 -15.16
C PRO A 14 34.21 -15.38 -15.81
N GLN A 15 33.02 -15.68 -16.35
CA GLN A 15 32.13 -14.64 -16.86
C GLN A 15 31.78 -13.73 -15.70
N GLY A 16 31.88 -12.42 -15.93
CA GLY A 16 31.86 -11.41 -14.87
C GLY A 16 30.68 -11.55 -13.91
N SER A 17 30.87 -11.06 -12.68
CA SER A 17 29.93 -11.08 -11.57
C SER A 17 28.69 -10.20 -11.81
N GLY A 18 27.89 -10.54 -12.82
CA GLY A 18 26.54 -10.02 -13.00
C GLY A 18 25.59 -10.57 -11.94
N SER A 19 24.60 -9.76 -11.56
CA SER A 19 23.51 -10.20 -10.69
C SER A 19 22.80 -11.43 -11.28
N PRO A 20 22.24 -12.32 -10.45
CA PRO A 20 21.54 -13.53 -10.92
C PRO A 20 20.45 -13.21 -11.95
N LEU A 21 19.73 -12.09 -11.77
CA LEU A 21 18.76 -11.54 -12.70
C LEU A 21 19.36 -11.26 -14.09
N ILE A 22 20.46 -10.50 -14.16
CA ILE A 22 21.13 -10.17 -15.42
C ILE A 22 21.61 -11.44 -16.14
N ARG A 23 22.08 -12.44 -15.40
CA ARG A 23 22.49 -13.73 -15.97
C ARG A 23 21.31 -14.52 -16.56
N LYS A 24 20.14 -14.51 -15.91
CA LYS A 24 18.91 -15.11 -16.45
C LYS A 24 18.48 -14.38 -17.74
N ILE A 25 18.39 -13.05 -17.72
CA ILE A 25 18.04 -12.22 -18.89
C ILE A 25 18.99 -12.47 -20.08
N GLN A 26 20.30 -12.49 -19.85
CA GLN A 26 21.30 -12.79 -20.89
C GLN A 26 21.16 -14.21 -21.46
N ARG A 27 20.69 -15.18 -20.66
CA ARG A 27 20.43 -16.55 -21.09
C ARG A 27 19.18 -16.62 -21.97
N SER A 28 18.11 -15.88 -21.63
CA SER A 28 16.87 -15.82 -22.42
C SER A 28 17.05 -15.08 -23.74
N CYS A 29 17.92 -14.05 -23.79
CA CYS A 29 18.20 -13.27 -25.00
C CYS A 29 19.45 -13.74 -25.79
N ARG A 30 19.96 -14.96 -25.57
CA ARG A 30 21.19 -15.45 -26.20
C ARG A 30 21.02 -15.68 -27.71
N MET A 31 22.00 -15.24 -28.50
CA MET A 31 22.01 -15.40 -29.97
C MET A 31 22.00 -16.86 -30.47
N SER A 32 22.39 -17.80 -29.59
CA SER A 32 22.42 -19.24 -29.89
C SER A 32 21.05 -19.92 -29.82
N LEU A 33 19.98 -19.20 -29.42
CA LEU A 33 18.62 -19.73 -29.46
C LEU A 33 18.07 -19.66 -30.90
N PRO A 34 17.43 -20.73 -31.40
CA PRO A 34 16.72 -20.66 -32.69
C PRO A 34 15.45 -19.81 -32.58
N GLU A 35 14.76 -19.88 -31.43
CA GLU A 35 13.44 -19.29 -31.17
C GLU A 35 13.39 -18.71 -29.74
N PRO A 36 12.46 -17.77 -29.44
CA PRO A 36 12.29 -17.24 -28.10
C PRO A 36 11.81 -18.34 -27.13
N ASP A 37 12.64 -18.65 -26.14
CA ASP A 37 12.38 -19.70 -25.17
C ASP A 37 11.43 -19.19 -24.06
N LEU A 38 10.14 -19.54 -24.17
CA LEU A 38 9.11 -19.13 -23.21
C LEU A 38 9.42 -19.60 -21.78
N ALA A 39 10.00 -20.78 -21.60
CA ALA A 39 10.33 -21.29 -20.27
C ALA A 39 11.44 -20.45 -19.61
N LEU A 40 12.44 -20.03 -20.38
CA LEU A 40 13.46 -19.08 -19.90
C LEU A 40 12.92 -17.65 -19.70
N ASN A 41 11.83 -17.26 -20.37
CA ASN A 41 11.19 -15.97 -20.13
C ASN A 41 10.35 -15.98 -18.85
N LEU A 42 9.61 -17.08 -18.58
CA LEU A 42 8.87 -17.28 -17.34
C LEU A 42 9.81 -17.39 -16.12
N ASP A 43 10.95 -18.09 -16.23
CA ASP A 43 11.99 -18.15 -15.18
C ASP A 43 12.61 -16.77 -14.81
N VAL A 44 12.48 -15.76 -15.69
CA VAL A 44 12.81 -14.36 -15.38
C VAL A 44 11.62 -13.65 -14.72
N ALA A 45 10.39 -13.87 -15.19
CA ALA A 45 9.18 -13.30 -14.61
C ALA A 45 8.97 -13.74 -13.15
N ASP A 46 9.07 -15.05 -12.89
CA ASP A 46 8.95 -15.64 -11.57
C ASP A 46 10.02 -15.08 -10.62
N TYR A 47 11.26 -14.93 -11.10
CA TYR A 47 12.35 -14.35 -10.31
C TYR A 47 12.08 -12.88 -9.92
N ILE A 48 11.45 -12.09 -10.80
CA ILE A 48 11.06 -10.71 -10.50
C ILE A 48 9.90 -10.68 -9.51
N ASN A 49 8.93 -11.58 -9.67
CA ASN A 49 7.74 -11.69 -8.81
C ASN A 49 8.08 -12.20 -7.39
N GLU A 50 9.11 -13.04 -7.25
CA GLU A 50 9.64 -13.54 -5.98
C GLU A 50 10.51 -12.49 -5.26
N LYS A 51 11.45 -11.85 -5.98
CA LYS A 51 12.37 -10.87 -5.37
C LYS A 51 11.74 -9.53 -5.05
N GLN A 52 10.84 -9.07 -5.92
CA GLN A 52 10.14 -7.78 -5.84
C GLN A 52 11.08 -6.56 -5.75
N GLY A 53 10.48 -5.38 -5.57
CA GLY A 53 11.19 -4.10 -5.50
C GLY A 53 12.03 -3.78 -6.74
N GLY A 54 13.22 -3.22 -6.52
CA GLY A 54 14.16 -2.75 -7.55
C GLY A 54 14.54 -3.76 -8.66
N THR A 55 14.25 -5.05 -8.52
CA THR A 55 14.49 -6.03 -9.60
C THR A 55 13.68 -5.74 -10.87
N ALA A 56 12.47 -5.16 -10.75
CA ALA A 56 11.68 -4.79 -11.91
C ALA A 56 12.35 -3.68 -12.74
N TYR A 57 13.00 -2.71 -12.08
CA TYR A 57 13.81 -1.69 -12.76
C TYR A 57 15.06 -2.29 -13.41
N ASP A 58 15.84 -3.07 -12.67
CA ASP A 58 17.09 -3.65 -13.18
C ASP A 58 16.85 -4.57 -14.38
N ALA A 59 15.77 -5.35 -14.35
CA ALA A 59 15.34 -6.17 -15.48
C ALA A 59 15.01 -5.31 -16.70
N THR A 60 14.09 -4.35 -16.52
CA THR A 60 13.62 -3.45 -17.58
C THR A 60 14.78 -2.67 -18.21
N ARG A 61 15.70 -2.13 -17.39
CA ARG A 61 16.91 -1.41 -17.84
C ARG A 61 17.89 -2.32 -18.60
N ALA A 62 18.07 -3.56 -18.17
CA ALA A 62 18.92 -4.53 -18.88
C ALA A 62 18.31 -4.91 -20.23
N ILE A 63 17.00 -5.12 -20.27
CA ILE A 63 16.26 -5.49 -21.49
C ILE A 63 16.32 -4.37 -22.53
N VAL A 64 16.10 -3.10 -22.18
CA VAL A 64 16.17 -2.00 -23.17
C VAL A 64 17.57 -1.85 -23.79
N LYS A 65 18.62 -2.10 -23.01
CA LYS A 65 20.00 -2.14 -23.55
C LYS A 65 20.19 -3.27 -24.56
N LEU A 66 19.55 -4.42 -24.35
CA LEU A 66 19.55 -5.56 -25.29
C LEU A 66 18.70 -5.29 -26.54
N ILE A 67 17.53 -4.64 -26.40
CA ILE A 67 16.73 -4.13 -27.54
C ILE A 67 17.55 -3.13 -28.37
N ASN A 68 18.36 -2.32 -27.70
CA ASN A 68 19.25 -1.36 -28.32
C ASN A 68 20.57 -1.93 -28.86
N ASN A 69 20.86 -3.22 -28.70
CA ASN A 69 22.08 -3.85 -29.19
C ASN A 69 22.15 -3.86 -30.73
N ARG A 70 23.35 -3.96 -31.30
CA ARG A 70 23.57 -4.01 -32.76
C ARG A 70 22.83 -5.19 -33.41
N ASP A 71 22.72 -6.30 -32.69
CA ASP A 71 22.20 -7.56 -33.19
C ASP A 71 20.67 -7.63 -33.19
N SER A 72 20.06 -7.66 -34.38
CA SER A 72 18.59 -7.65 -34.52
C SER A 72 17.91 -8.88 -33.89
N HIS A 73 18.56 -10.05 -33.86
CA HIS A 73 17.98 -11.24 -33.21
C HIS A 73 17.90 -11.07 -31.69
N THR A 74 18.97 -10.58 -31.05
CA THR A 74 18.98 -10.27 -29.61
C THR A 74 17.90 -9.24 -29.27
N ALA A 75 17.70 -8.23 -30.12
CA ALA A 75 16.65 -7.24 -29.93
C ALA A 75 15.24 -7.83 -30.03
N VAL A 76 14.99 -8.76 -30.95
CA VAL A 76 13.70 -9.48 -31.06
C VAL A 76 13.45 -10.36 -29.83
N PHE A 77 14.46 -11.11 -29.37
CA PHE A 77 14.32 -11.93 -28.15
C PHE A 77 14.15 -11.08 -26.88
N ALA A 78 14.81 -9.92 -26.79
CA ALA A 78 14.62 -8.97 -25.69
C ALA A 78 13.21 -8.34 -25.70
N LEU A 79 12.62 -8.07 -26.86
CA LEU A 79 11.23 -7.64 -26.98
C LEU A 79 10.24 -8.76 -26.61
N SER A 80 10.52 -10.02 -26.98
CA SER A 80 9.69 -11.16 -26.57
C SER A 80 9.75 -11.41 -25.06
N LEU A 81 10.93 -11.27 -24.44
CA LEU A 81 11.07 -11.30 -22.99
C LEU A 81 10.30 -10.16 -22.33
N LEU A 82 10.43 -8.92 -22.84
CA LEU A 82 9.70 -7.76 -22.34
C LEU A 82 8.17 -7.99 -22.34
N ASP A 83 7.64 -8.55 -23.42
CA ASP A 83 6.22 -8.89 -23.55
C ASP A 83 5.76 -9.85 -22.45
N VAL A 84 6.50 -10.95 -22.23
CA VAL A 84 6.23 -11.91 -21.15
C VAL A 84 6.28 -11.24 -19.78
N LEU A 85 7.25 -10.36 -19.51
CA LEU A 85 7.33 -9.64 -18.24
C LEU A 85 6.16 -8.67 -18.04
N VAL A 86 5.76 -7.93 -19.08
CA VAL A 86 4.62 -7.00 -19.02
C VAL A 86 3.30 -7.76 -18.81
N LYS A 87 3.18 -8.99 -19.32
CA LYS A 87 2.02 -9.87 -19.11
C LYS A 87 1.98 -10.55 -17.73
N ASN A 88 3.13 -10.88 -17.13
CA ASN A 88 3.19 -11.72 -15.91
C ASN A 88 3.63 -11.00 -14.62
N CYS A 89 4.27 -9.83 -14.70
CA CYS A 89 4.80 -9.12 -13.51
C CYS A 89 3.95 -7.95 -13.01
N GLY A 90 2.84 -7.62 -13.70
CA GLY A 90 1.88 -6.61 -13.27
C GLY A 90 2.46 -5.20 -13.07
N TYR A 91 1.86 -4.45 -12.14
CA TYR A 91 2.12 -3.02 -11.95
C TYR A 91 3.61 -2.65 -11.74
N PRO A 92 4.43 -3.40 -10.97
CA PRO A 92 5.86 -3.09 -10.83
C PRO A 92 6.62 -2.97 -12.15
N VAL A 93 6.27 -3.76 -13.17
CA VAL A 93 6.87 -3.62 -14.52
C VAL A 93 6.14 -2.56 -15.35
N HIS A 94 4.81 -2.44 -15.22
CA HIS A 94 4.02 -1.41 -15.91
C HIS A 94 4.50 0.02 -15.58
N LEU A 95 4.85 0.27 -14.31
CA LEU A 95 5.41 1.54 -13.85
C LEU A 95 6.79 1.85 -14.46
N GLN A 96 7.61 0.82 -14.75
CA GLN A 96 8.92 1.01 -15.38
C GLN A 96 8.79 1.31 -16.87
N ILE A 97 7.90 0.60 -17.59
CA ILE A 97 7.67 0.86 -19.02
C ILE A 97 6.94 2.19 -19.28
N SER A 98 6.25 2.74 -18.28
CA SER A 98 5.68 4.09 -18.34
C SER A 98 6.72 5.21 -18.23
N ARG A 99 7.99 4.93 -17.95
CA ARG A 99 8.99 6.00 -17.82
C ARG A 99 9.28 6.70 -19.14
N LYS A 100 9.35 8.03 -19.10
CA LYS A 100 9.85 8.84 -20.22
C LYS A 100 11.27 8.40 -20.62
N GLU A 101 12.11 8.09 -19.65
CA GLU A 101 13.48 7.59 -19.84
C GLU A 101 13.49 6.26 -20.58
N PHE A 102 12.64 5.30 -20.16
CA PHE A 102 12.47 4.00 -20.82
C PHE A 102 11.94 4.13 -22.25
N LEU A 103 10.86 4.89 -22.45
CA LEU A 103 10.21 5.05 -23.74
C LEU A 103 11.14 5.73 -24.76
N ASN A 104 11.92 6.72 -24.32
CA ASN A 104 12.93 7.36 -25.16
C ASN A 104 14.05 6.39 -25.57
N GLU A 105 14.54 5.54 -24.65
CA GLU A 105 15.52 4.51 -25.00
C GLU A 105 14.92 3.44 -25.93
N LEU A 106 13.65 3.04 -25.75
CA LEU A 106 12.94 2.09 -26.60
C LEU A 106 12.79 2.60 -28.04
N VAL A 107 12.47 3.89 -28.19
CA VAL A 107 12.28 4.57 -29.49
C VAL A 107 13.60 5.07 -30.09
N ARG A 108 14.74 4.95 -29.40
CA ARG A 108 16.07 5.42 -29.87
C ARG A 108 16.53 4.86 -31.23
N ARG A 109 15.97 3.73 -31.68
CA ARG A 109 16.22 3.11 -33.00
C ARG A 109 15.31 3.61 -34.13
N PHE A 110 14.44 4.57 -33.85
CA PHE A 110 13.51 5.14 -34.82
C PHE A 110 14.17 6.37 -35.48
N PRO A 111 14.19 6.46 -36.83
CA PRO A 111 14.58 7.68 -37.51
C PRO A 111 13.60 8.83 -37.21
N GLU A 112 14.01 10.06 -37.51
CA GLU A 112 13.18 11.25 -37.28
C GLU A 112 11.87 11.22 -38.07
N HIS A 113 11.93 10.70 -39.30
CA HIS A 113 10.78 10.48 -40.19
C HIS A 113 10.57 8.99 -40.49
N PRO A 114 9.33 8.51 -40.67
CA PRO A 114 9.02 7.11 -40.96
C PRO A 114 9.76 6.59 -42.21
N PRO A 115 10.45 5.45 -42.13
CA PRO A 115 11.10 4.85 -43.30
C PRO A 115 10.06 4.14 -44.19
N LEU A 116 10.33 4.08 -45.50
CA LEU A 116 9.50 3.36 -46.49
C LEU A 116 9.25 1.89 -46.14
N ARG A 117 10.13 1.27 -45.33
CA ARG A 117 9.95 -0.07 -44.75
C ARG A 117 10.42 -0.07 -43.30
N TYR A 118 9.52 -0.38 -42.37
CA TYR A 118 9.86 -0.58 -40.97
C TYR A 118 10.71 -1.84 -40.77
N SER A 119 11.79 -1.74 -40.00
CA SER A 119 12.55 -2.89 -39.49
C SER A 119 11.66 -3.81 -38.64
N ARG A 120 12.00 -5.10 -38.53
CA ARG A 120 11.27 -6.06 -37.67
C ARG A 120 11.20 -5.57 -36.22
N VAL A 121 12.29 -5.03 -35.69
CA VAL A 121 12.36 -4.47 -34.32
C VAL A 121 11.44 -3.24 -34.20
N GLN A 122 11.47 -2.31 -35.15
CA GLN A 122 10.60 -1.13 -35.15
C GLN A 122 9.11 -1.51 -35.21
N ARG A 123 8.75 -2.51 -36.04
CA ARG A 123 7.37 -3.01 -36.11
C ARG A 123 6.93 -3.61 -34.78
N LEU A 124 7.75 -4.44 -34.14
CA LEU A 124 7.44 -5.04 -32.84
C LEU A 124 7.31 -3.99 -31.73
N VAL A 125 8.15 -2.95 -31.72
CA VAL A 125 8.01 -1.82 -30.78
C VAL A 125 6.72 -1.04 -31.02
N LEU A 126 6.33 -0.79 -32.27
CA LEU A 126 5.04 -0.17 -32.59
C LEU A 126 3.85 -1.04 -32.16
N THR A 127 3.92 -2.37 -32.37
CA THR A 127 2.92 -3.31 -31.84
C THR A 127 2.82 -3.21 -30.33
N ALA A 128 3.92 -3.32 -29.60
CA ALA A 128 3.93 -3.28 -28.14
C ALA A 128 3.38 -1.97 -27.57
N ILE A 129 3.74 -0.81 -28.13
CA ILE A 129 3.23 0.50 -27.69
C ILE A 129 1.70 0.62 -27.93
N GLU A 130 1.20 0.10 -29.06
CA GLU A 130 -0.25 0.09 -29.32
C GLU A 130 -0.97 -0.92 -28.41
N GLU A 131 -0.35 -2.06 -28.10
CA GLU A 131 -0.88 -3.09 -27.19
C GLU A 131 -1.05 -2.51 -25.80
N TRP A 132 0.02 -1.94 -25.22
CA TRP A 132 0.00 -1.30 -23.91
C TRP A 132 -0.98 -0.12 -23.85
N TYR A 133 -1.15 0.63 -24.95
CA TYR A 133 -2.15 1.68 -25.02
C TYR A 133 -3.60 1.14 -25.01
N GLN A 134 -3.85 0.02 -25.68
CA GLN A 134 -5.19 -0.56 -25.75
C GLN A 134 -5.55 -1.41 -24.52
N THR A 135 -4.55 -1.97 -23.83
CA THR A 135 -4.73 -2.86 -22.68
C THR A 135 -4.58 -2.07 -21.37
N ILE A 136 -3.35 -1.88 -20.88
CA ILE A 136 -3.08 -1.28 -19.55
C ILE A 136 -3.52 0.19 -19.46
N CYS A 137 -3.33 1.01 -20.51
CA CYS A 137 -3.70 2.43 -20.45
C CYS A 137 -5.22 2.71 -20.50
N LYS A 138 -6.05 1.67 -20.66
CA LYS A 138 -7.52 1.72 -20.63
C LYS A 138 -8.13 0.92 -19.48
N HIS A 139 -7.59 -0.27 -19.22
CA HIS A 139 -8.21 -1.28 -18.35
C HIS A 139 -7.47 -1.49 -17.02
N ALA A 140 -6.24 -1.00 -16.83
CA ALA A 140 -5.53 -1.16 -15.55
C ALA A 140 -6.09 -0.21 -14.47
N PRO A 141 -6.07 -0.61 -13.18
CA PRO A 141 -6.53 0.24 -12.08
C PRO A 141 -5.70 1.53 -11.94
N TYR A 142 -4.38 1.43 -12.09
CA TYR A 142 -3.43 2.55 -11.95
C TYR A 142 -3.13 3.26 -13.28
N LYS A 143 -4.15 3.41 -14.15
CA LYS A 143 -4.00 3.98 -15.52
C LYS A 143 -3.38 5.38 -15.56
N ASP A 144 -3.55 6.17 -14.51
CA ASP A 144 -3.11 7.58 -14.47
C ASP A 144 -1.57 7.70 -14.34
N ASP A 145 -0.91 6.65 -13.83
CA ASP A 145 0.56 6.52 -13.85
C ASP A 145 1.11 6.12 -15.23
N LEU A 146 0.23 5.79 -16.19
CA LEU A 146 0.59 5.28 -17.53
C LEU A 146 0.54 6.35 -18.64
N ASN A 147 0.39 7.63 -18.27
CA ASN A 147 0.16 8.74 -19.20
C ASN A 147 1.27 8.92 -20.26
N TYR A 148 2.54 8.68 -19.92
CA TYR A 148 3.64 8.82 -20.88
C TYR A 148 3.57 7.82 -22.04
N ILE A 149 2.96 6.64 -21.86
CA ILE A 149 2.74 5.66 -22.95
C ILE A 149 1.75 6.24 -23.97
N ARG A 150 0.66 6.85 -23.47
CA ARG A 150 -0.35 7.55 -24.29
C ARG A 150 0.27 8.72 -25.06
N ASP A 151 1.15 9.50 -24.42
CA ASP A 151 1.82 10.63 -25.07
C ASP A 151 2.89 10.19 -26.08
N MET A 152 3.68 9.15 -25.78
CA MET A 152 4.65 8.59 -26.73
C MET A 152 3.95 8.03 -27.97
N ARG A 153 2.83 7.32 -27.80
CA ARG A 153 1.99 6.87 -28.92
C ARG A 153 1.47 8.05 -29.75
N ARG A 154 0.94 9.09 -29.09
CA ARG A 154 0.44 10.32 -29.74
C ARG A 154 1.55 11.02 -30.54
N LEU A 155 2.75 11.13 -29.96
CA LEU A 155 3.93 11.72 -30.59
C LEU A 155 4.39 10.92 -31.82
N LEU A 156 4.49 9.59 -31.72
CA LEU A 156 4.83 8.73 -32.85
C LEU A 156 3.80 8.82 -33.98
N LYS A 157 2.51 8.85 -33.64
CA LYS A 157 1.42 9.03 -34.62
C LYS A 157 1.52 10.40 -35.30
N TYR A 158 1.82 11.47 -34.55
CA TYR A 158 2.03 12.81 -35.10
C TYR A 158 3.25 12.88 -36.04
N LYS A 159 4.32 12.15 -35.71
CA LYS A 159 5.48 11.97 -36.61
C LYS A 159 5.19 11.11 -37.85
N GLY A 160 3.97 10.62 -38.03
CA GLY A 160 3.55 9.82 -39.20
C GLY A 160 3.82 8.32 -39.09
N TYR A 161 4.21 7.80 -37.93
CA TYR A 161 4.36 6.35 -37.75
C TYR A 161 3.00 5.65 -37.77
N ILE A 162 2.90 4.60 -38.58
CA ILE A 162 1.67 3.80 -38.74
C ILE A 162 1.70 2.64 -37.75
N PHE A 163 0.76 2.64 -36.82
CA PHE A 163 0.55 1.55 -35.88
C PHE A 163 -0.20 0.38 -36.54
N PRO A 164 0.22 -0.87 -36.32
CA PRO A 164 -0.51 -2.04 -36.81
C PRO A 164 -1.83 -2.22 -36.05
N LYS A 165 -2.80 -2.89 -36.69
CA LYS A 165 -3.97 -3.42 -35.98
C LYS A 165 -3.53 -4.60 -35.11
N ILE A 166 -4.09 -4.70 -33.91
CA ILE A 166 -3.84 -5.78 -32.94
C ILE A 166 -5.07 -6.69 -32.95
N HIS A 167 -4.88 -8.00 -32.79
CA HIS A 167 -5.97 -8.96 -32.76
C HIS A 167 -6.70 -8.91 -31.40
N SER A 168 -7.95 -9.36 -31.37
CA SER A 168 -8.76 -9.31 -30.14
C SER A 168 -8.20 -10.22 -29.04
N GLU A 169 -7.56 -11.30 -29.47
CA GLU A 169 -6.95 -12.35 -28.66
C GLU A 169 -5.71 -11.81 -27.92
N ASP A 170 -4.83 -11.09 -28.64
CA ASP A 170 -3.65 -10.42 -28.07
C ASP A 170 -4.07 -9.41 -26.97
N LEU A 171 -5.17 -8.67 -27.22
CA LEU A 171 -5.74 -7.72 -26.26
C LEU A 171 -6.40 -8.39 -25.05
N ALA A 172 -6.99 -9.57 -25.23
CA ALA A 172 -7.67 -10.30 -24.17
C ALA A 172 -6.70 -10.80 -23.10
N VAL A 173 -5.51 -11.28 -23.48
CA VAL A 173 -4.46 -11.77 -22.56
C VAL A 173 -4.03 -10.72 -21.53
N MET A 174 -4.07 -9.44 -21.90
CA MET A 174 -3.63 -8.32 -21.04
C MET A 174 -4.78 -7.54 -20.39
N ARG A 175 -6.04 -7.87 -20.67
CA ARG A 175 -7.17 -7.31 -19.92
C ARG A 175 -7.19 -7.98 -18.54
N PRO A 176 -7.35 -7.22 -17.44
CA PRO A 176 -7.66 -7.81 -16.15
C PRO A 176 -8.88 -8.71 -16.32
N THR A 177 -8.74 -9.99 -16.05
CA THR A 177 -9.87 -10.91 -16.12
C THR A 177 -10.83 -10.56 -14.98
N ASP A 178 -12.13 -10.54 -15.26
CA ASP A 178 -13.24 -10.44 -14.29
C ASP A 178 -13.34 -11.69 -13.39
N GLN A 179 -12.20 -12.24 -12.96
CA GLN A 179 -12.16 -13.25 -11.92
C GLN A 179 -12.27 -12.56 -10.58
N LEU A 180 -13.21 -13.01 -9.76
CA LEU A 180 -13.27 -12.71 -8.34
C LEU A 180 -11.85 -12.82 -7.73
N LYS A 181 -11.43 -11.86 -6.92
CA LYS A 181 -10.18 -11.94 -6.13
C LYS A 181 -10.56 -11.95 -4.66
N THR A 182 -9.77 -12.61 -3.81
CA THR A 182 -10.05 -12.57 -2.36
C THR A 182 -9.63 -11.23 -1.76
N ALA A 183 -10.18 -10.85 -0.60
CA ALA A 183 -9.84 -9.58 0.05
C ALA A 183 -8.31 -9.50 0.34
N SER A 184 -7.72 -10.60 0.80
CA SER A 184 -6.28 -10.76 1.01
C SER A 184 -5.46 -10.60 -0.28
N GLU A 185 -5.94 -11.14 -1.40
CA GLU A 185 -5.28 -11.06 -2.72
C GLU A 185 -5.27 -9.62 -3.26
N ILE A 186 -6.41 -8.92 -3.16
CA ILE A 186 -6.53 -7.50 -3.55
C ILE A 186 -5.62 -6.62 -2.69
N GLN A 187 -5.62 -6.81 -1.36
CA GLN A 187 -4.76 -6.08 -0.45
C GLN A 187 -3.28 -6.30 -0.79
N LYS A 188 -2.86 -7.54 -1.02
CA LYS A 188 -1.46 -7.86 -1.38
C LYS A 188 -1.05 -7.27 -2.73
N GLU A 189 -1.92 -7.29 -3.73
CA GLU A 189 -1.66 -6.64 -5.03
C GLU A 189 -1.52 -5.12 -4.88
N GLN A 190 -2.35 -4.50 -4.04
CA GLN A 190 -2.28 -3.08 -3.73
C GLN A 190 -1.02 -2.72 -2.91
N GLU A 191 -0.63 -3.53 -1.93
CA GLU A 191 0.62 -3.36 -1.17
C GLU A 191 1.84 -3.47 -2.08
N ILE A 192 1.90 -4.47 -2.97
CA ILE A 192 2.98 -4.62 -3.97
C ILE A 192 3.02 -3.40 -4.91
N ALA A 193 1.86 -2.91 -5.36
CA ALA A 193 1.79 -1.73 -6.22
C ALA A 193 2.27 -0.46 -5.52
N GLN A 194 1.80 -0.21 -4.29
CA GLN A 194 2.21 0.94 -3.48
C GLN A 194 3.69 0.87 -3.10
N ALA A 195 4.22 -0.29 -2.72
CA ALA A 195 5.63 -0.49 -2.42
C ALA A 195 6.52 -0.23 -3.66
N ALA A 196 6.15 -0.77 -4.81
CA ALA A 196 6.86 -0.52 -6.06
C ALA A 196 6.83 0.96 -6.47
N LYS A 197 5.71 1.66 -6.23
CA LYS A 197 5.60 3.12 -6.44
C LYS A 197 6.48 3.89 -5.46
N LEU A 198 6.49 3.52 -4.18
CA LEU A 198 7.28 4.18 -3.13
C LEU A 198 8.79 4.04 -3.36
N GLU A 199 9.28 2.81 -3.57
CA GLU A 199 10.70 2.56 -3.89
C GLU A 199 11.14 3.41 -5.08
N GLU A 200 10.27 3.54 -6.08
CA GLU A 200 10.57 4.26 -7.29
C GLU A 200 10.61 5.77 -7.13
N LEU A 201 9.65 6.35 -6.40
CA LEU A 201 9.63 7.77 -6.08
C LEU A 201 10.89 8.16 -5.26
N ILE A 202 11.29 7.33 -4.29
CA ILE A 202 12.53 7.49 -3.53
C ILE A 202 13.76 7.46 -4.45
N ARG A 203 13.79 6.50 -5.38
CA ARG A 203 14.93 6.26 -6.29
C ARG A 203 15.08 7.32 -7.38
N SER A 204 13.98 7.95 -7.79
CA SER A 204 13.97 9.04 -8.77
C SER A 204 14.66 10.31 -8.24
N GLY A 205 14.56 10.56 -6.93
CA GLY A 205 15.30 11.63 -6.23
C GLY A 205 14.91 13.06 -6.61
N ARG A 206 13.90 13.26 -7.47
CA ARG A 206 13.35 14.58 -7.80
C ARG A 206 12.57 15.13 -6.59
N PRO A 207 12.55 16.45 -6.34
CA PRO A 207 11.90 17.03 -5.16
C PRO A 207 10.39 16.77 -5.11
N GLU A 208 9.71 16.78 -6.27
CA GLU A 208 8.29 16.41 -6.37
C GLU A 208 8.07 14.93 -6.08
N ASP A 209 8.83 14.05 -6.74
CA ASP A 209 8.76 12.61 -6.52
C ASP A 209 9.02 12.26 -5.04
N LEU A 210 9.94 12.95 -4.36
CA LEU A 210 10.24 12.77 -2.93
C LEU A 210 9.13 13.33 -2.02
N ARG A 211 8.44 14.39 -2.42
CA ARG A 211 7.23 14.89 -1.74
C ARG A 211 6.09 13.87 -1.83
N GLU A 212 5.90 13.26 -2.99
CA GLU A 212 4.95 12.16 -3.17
C GLU A 212 5.36 10.90 -2.39
N ALA A 213 6.66 10.55 -2.36
CA ALA A 213 7.17 9.44 -1.56
C ALA A 213 6.86 9.62 -0.07
N ASN A 214 7.10 10.81 0.48
CA ASN A 214 6.80 11.12 1.89
C ASN A 214 5.30 11.06 2.18
N LYS A 215 4.45 11.53 1.25
CA LYS A 215 2.99 11.40 1.35
C LYS A 215 2.57 9.92 1.31
N LEU A 216 3.09 9.14 0.38
CA LEU A 216 2.77 7.71 0.21
C LEU A 216 3.27 6.89 1.41
N MET A 217 4.45 7.18 1.96
CA MET A 217 4.97 6.54 3.16
C MET A 217 4.09 6.81 4.39
N LYS A 218 3.63 8.08 4.56
CA LYS A 218 2.66 8.43 5.62
C LYS A 218 1.33 7.70 5.45
N ILE A 219 0.88 7.53 4.20
CA ILE A 219 -0.31 6.73 3.87
C ILE A 219 -0.04 5.26 4.24
N MET A 220 0.97 4.58 3.67
CA MET A 220 1.26 3.16 3.95
C MET A 220 1.47 2.85 5.46
N ALA A 221 1.91 3.83 6.26
CA ALA A 221 2.02 3.69 7.72
C ALA A 221 0.66 3.71 8.47
N GLY A 222 -0.35 4.41 7.96
CA GLY A 222 -1.68 4.56 8.60
C GLY A 222 -2.86 3.90 7.88
N PHE A 223 -2.73 3.60 6.58
CA PHE A 223 -3.82 3.27 5.65
C PHE A 223 -4.20 1.78 5.61
N LYS A 224 -3.84 1.02 6.65
CA LYS A 224 -4.15 -0.42 6.71
C LYS A 224 -5.65 -0.68 6.87
N GLU A 225 -6.35 0.17 7.63
CA GLU A 225 -7.79 0.03 7.86
C GLU A 225 -8.61 0.37 6.59
N ASP A 226 -8.35 1.54 5.99
CA ASP A 226 -9.04 2.00 4.77
C ASP A 226 -8.85 1.03 3.58
N ASN A 227 -7.67 0.42 3.47
CA ASN A 227 -7.37 -0.60 2.47
C ASN A 227 -8.22 -1.87 2.66
N VAL A 228 -8.41 -2.32 3.91
CA VAL A 228 -9.27 -3.47 4.22
C VAL A 228 -10.73 -3.17 3.82
N VAL A 229 -11.25 -1.99 4.18
CA VAL A 229 -12.62 -1.58 3.81
C VAL A 229 -12.78 -1.49 2.29
N HIS A 230 -11.84 -0.85 1.58
CA HIS A 230 -11.90 -0.75 0.12
C HIS A 230 -11.76 -2.11 -0.59
N ALA A 231 -10.93 -3.02 -0.05
CA ALA A 231 -10.84 -4.39 -0.55
C ALA A 231 -12.17 -5.13 -0.36
N LYS A 232 -12.79 -5.08 0.83
CA LYS A 232 -14.12 -5.67 1.09
C LYS A 232 -15.19 -5.08 0.17
N GLN A 233 -15.19 -3.77 -0.07
CA GLN A 233 -16.12 -3.12 -1.01
C GLN A 233 -15.89 -3.58 -2.46
N THR A 234 -14.64 -3.77 -2.87
CA THR A 234 -14.28 -4.29 -4.20
C THR A 234 -14.73 -5.74 -4.38
N VAL A 235 -14.51 -6.61 -3.38
CA VAL A 235 -15.04 -7.99 -3.37
C VAL A 235 -16.56 -7.98 -3.50
N ASN A 236 -17.26 -7.14 -2.75
CA ASN A 236 -18.72 -6.99 -2.84
C ASN A 236 -19.20 -6.50 -4.23
N ALA A 237 -18.47 -5.59 -4.87
CA ALA A 237 -18.78 -5.15 -6.23
C ALA A 237 -18.63 -6.28 -7.25
N GLU A 238 -17.55 -7.08 -7.18
CA GLU A 238 -17.36 -8.26 -8.04
C GLU A 238 -18.40 -9.37 -7.76
N LEU A 239 -18.73 -9.61 -6.48
CA LEU A 239 -19.78 -10.53 -6.06
C LEU A 239 -21.14 -10.12 -6.65
N ASN A 240 -21.48 -8.82 -6.62
CA ASN A 240 -22.72 -8.30 -7.22
C ASN A 240 -22.73 -8.38 -8.76
N LYS A 241 -21.60 -8.17 -9.44
CA LYS A 241 -21.49 -8.47 -10.89
C LYS A 241 -21.73 -9.96 -11.15
N LEU A 242 -21.22 -10.82 -10.29
CA LEU A 242 -21.32 -12.27 -10.45
C LEU A 242 -22.73 -12.79 -10.14
N LYS A 243 -23.44 -12.19 -9.16
CA LYS A 243 -24.89 -12.40 -8.95
C LYS A 243 -25.65 -12.10 -10.24
N ARG A 244 -25.44 -10.94 -10.88
CA ARG A 244 -26.06 -10.61 -12.19
C ARG A 244 -25.69 -11.62 -13.30
N LYS A 245 -24.44 -12.12 -13.34
CA LYS A 245 -24.02 -13.17 -14.28
C LYS A 245 -24.74 -14.52 -13.99
N ALA A 246 -25.02 -14.83 -12.73
CA ALA A 246 -25.81 -15.99 -12.34
C ALA A 246 -27.31 -15.82 -12.67
N ASP A 247 -27.90 -14.67 -12.37
CA ASP A 247 -29.30 -14.38 -12.71
C ASP A 247 -29.53 -14.49 -14.23
N LEU A 248 -28.63 -13.89 -15.04
CA LEU A 248 -28.63 -14.03 -16.50
C LEU A 248 -28.45 -15.48 -16.96
N LEU A 249 -27.56 -16.25 -16.33
CA LEU A 249 -27.43 -17.67 -16.64
C LEU A 249 -28.73 -18.43 -16.31
N ASN A 250 -29.39 -18.16 -15.18
CA ASN A 250 -30.66 -18.80 -14.83
C ASN A 250 -31.75 -18.46 -15.87
N GLU A 251 -31.89 -17.19 -16.25
CA GLU A 251 -32.82 -16.76 -17.30
C GLU A 251 -32.55 -17.49 -18.62
N MET A 252 -31.31 -17.50 -19.09
CA MET A 252 -30.91 -18.18 -20.32
C MET A 252 -31.13 -19.70 -20.26
N LEU A 253 -30.84 -20.36 -19.14
CA LEU A 253 -31.08 -21.80 -18.97
C LEU A 253 -32.57 -22.16 -18.87
N ASN A 254 -33.43 -21.21 -18.51
CA ASN A 254 -34.88 -21.39 -18.51
C ASN A 254 -35.51 -21.08 -19.89
N MET A 255 -34.85 -20.26 -20.72
CA MET A 255 -35.32 -19.91 -22.07
C MET A 255 -34.78 -20.81 -23.18
N SER A 256 -33.55 -21.31 -23.06
CA SER A 256 -32.88 -22.07 -24.12
C SER A 256 -33.18 -23.57 -24.09
N ASN A 257 -33.34 -24.16 -25.27
CA ASN A 257 -33.53 -25.61 -25.45
C ASN A 257 -32.18 -26.35 -25.50
N GLU A 258 -32.21 -27.68 -25.35
CA GLU A 258 -31.02 -28.57 -25.33
C GLU A 258 -30.01 -28.29 -26.47
N SER A 259 -30.51 -28.03 -27.69
CA SER A 259 -29.66 -27.70 -28.86
C SER A 259 -29.04 -26.30 -28.81
N GLU A 260 -29.72 -25.32 -28.21
CA GLU A 260 -29.24 -23.94 -28.10
C GLU A 260 -28.22 -23.78 -26.96
N ILE A 261 -28.35 -24.57 -25.89
CA ILE A 261 -27.43 -24.57 -24.74
C ILE A 261 -26.02 -25.05 -25.15
N ALA A 262 -25.92 -25.89 -26.17
CA ALA A 262 -24.65 -26.40 -26.70
C ALA A 262 -23.98 -25.44 -27.70
N GLU A 263 -24.75 -24.67 -28.47
CA GLU A 263 -24.23 -23.74 -29.48
C GLU A 263 -24.03 -22.31 -28.96
N ASN A 264 -24.73 -21.92 -27.89
CA ASN A 264 -24.64 -20.57 -27.35
C ASN A 264 -23.41 -20.39 -26.46
N GLY A 265 -22.30 -19.96 -27.07
CA GLY A 265 -21.03 -19.68 -26.39
C GLY A 265 -21.11 -18.69 -25.23
N THR A 266 -22.15 -17.84 -25.16
CA THR A 266 -22.34 -16.95 -24.00
C THR A 266 -22.77 -17.70 -22.74
N ILE A 267 -23.54 -18.79 -22.87
CA ILE A 267 -23.90 -19.68 -21.75
C ILE A 267 -22.64 -20.40 -21.25
N GLU A 268 -21.77 -20.85 -22.16
CA GLU A 268 -20.50 -21.49 -21.80
C GLU A 268 -19.52 -20.50 -21.13
N GLU A 269 -19.45 -19.24 -21.57
CA GLU A 269 -18.67 -18.18 -20.92
C GLU A 269 -19.18 -17.88 -19.50
N LEU A 270 -20.51 -17.73 -19.32
CA LEU A 270 -21.13 -17.50 -18.00
C LEU A 270 -20.89 -18.70 -17.06
N TYR A 271 -21.06 -19.93 -17.56
CA TYR A 271 -20.77 -21.15 -16.81
C TYR A 271 -19.30 -21.22 -16.38
N ALA A 272 -18.37 -20.92 -17.31
CA ALA A 272 -16.93 -20.92 -17.02
C ALA A 272 -16.56 -19.86 -15.97
N ALA A 273 -17.15 -18.66 -16.04
CA ALA A 273 -16.94 -17.60 -15.06
C ALA A 273 -17.42 -17.98 -13.66
N LEU A 274 -18.63 -18.56 -13.54
CA LEU A 274 -19.20 -18.99 -12.26
C LEU A 274 -18.42 -20.17 -11.66
N LYS A 275 -18.06 -21.16 -12.49
CA LYS A 275 -17.23 -22.30 -12.07
C LYS A 275 -15.83 -21.88 -11.61
N GLY A 276 -15.24 -20.88 -12.27
CA GLY A 276 -13.96 -20.29 -11.87
C GLY A 276 -14.00 -19.50 -10.56
N ALA A 277 -15.18 -19.00 -10.17
CA ALA A 277 -15.39 -18.24 -8.94
C ALA A 277 -15.74 -19.12 -7.72
N GLN A 278 -16.38 -20.28 -7.92
CA GLN A 278 -16.74 -21.24 -6.87
C GLN A 278 -15.63 -21.49 -5.82
N PRO A 279 -14.37 -21.86 -6.18
CA PRO A 279 -13.33 -22.09 -5.17
C PRO A 279 -12.91 -20.82 -4.41
N LYS A 280 -13.18 -19.64 -4.98
CA LYS A 280 -12.85 -18.35 -4.36
C LYS A 280 -13.92 -17.90 -3.37
N PHE A 281 -15.19 -18.31 -3.55
CA PHE A 281 -16.22 -18.12 -2.52
C PHE A 281 -15.85 -18.84 -1.22
N GLN A 282 -15.47 -20.12 -1.30
CA GLN A 282 -15.02 -20.90 -0.16
C GLN A 282 -13.86 -20.21 0.57
N LYS A 283 -12.87 -19.74 -0.20
CA LYS A 283 -11.72 -19.02 0.36
C LYS A 283 -12.08 -17.66 0.99
N ILE A 284 -13.08 -16.94 0.47
CA ILE A 284 -13.57 -15.70 1.10
C ILE A 284 -14.32 -16.01 2.40
N ILE A 285 -15.12 -17.09 2.46
CA ILE A 285 -15.78 -17.55 3.69
C ILE A 285 -14.76 -17.98 4.76
N GLU A 286 -13.58 -18.47 4.36
CA GLU A 286 -12.48 -18.81 5.27
C GLU A 286 -11.64 -17.59 5.71
N GLU A 287 -11.54 -16.54 4.90
CA GLU A 287 -10.79 -15.31 5.21
C GLU A 287 -11.64 -14.29 6.01
N GLU A 288 -12.92 -14.12 5.68
CA GLU A 288 -13.84 -13.19 6.33
C GLU A 288 -14.44 -13.80 7.60
N HIS A 289 -14.29 -13.09 8.72
CA HIS A 289 -14.81 -13.47 10.04
C HIS A 289 -15.43 -12.30 10.82
N ASP A 290 -15.46 -11.10 10.21
CA ASP A 290 -15.98 -9.87 10.83
C ASP A 290 -17.45 -9.58 10.45
N ASP A 291 -17.92 -10.13 9.32
CA ASP A 291 -19.23 -9.79 8.72
C ASP A 291 -20.05 -11.06 8.45
N ASP A 292 -20.79 -11.47 9.48
CA ASP A 292 -21.74 -12.59 9.42
C ASP A 292 -22.79 -12.43 8.29
N THR A 293 -23.13 -11.20 7.92
CA THR A 293 -24.15 -10.94 6.88
C THR A 293 -23.62 -11.23 5.49
N LEU A 294 -22.38 -10.79 5.21
CA LEU A 294 -21.66 -11.12 3.98
C LEU A 294 -21.42 -12.62 3.87
N ILE A 295 -21.02 -13.28 4.96
CA ILE A 295 -20.83 -14.74 4.99
C ILE A 295 -22.14 -15.47 4.67
N GLN A 296 -23.25 -15.07 5.30
CA GLN A 296 -24.56 -15.69 5.05
C GLN A 296 -25.02 -15.51 3.60
N ASP A 297 -24.86 -14.31 3.03
CA ASP A 297 -25.23 -14.04 1.64
C ASP A 297 -24.32 -14.73 0.62
N LEU A 298 -23.04 -14.88 0.94
CA LEU A 298 -22.08 -15.61 0.12
C LEU A 298 -22.29 -17.13 0.19
N LEU A 299 -22.73 -17.67 1.32
CA LEU A 299 -23.16 -19.07 1.45
C LEU A 299 -24.39 -19.36 0.58
N LYS A 300 -25.46 -18.56 0.71
CA LYS A 300 -26.64 -18.66 -0.17
C LYS A 300 -26.26 -18.58 -1.65
N PHE A 301 -25.31 -17.69 -1.98
CA PHE A 301 -24.84 -17.54 -3.35
C PHE A 301 -23.98 -18.71 -3.84
N ASN A 302 -23.21 -19.35 -2.97
CA ASN A 302 -22.50 -20.59 -3.28
C ASN A 302 -23.51 -21.71 -3.61
N ASP A 303 -24.56 -21.84 -2.80
CA ASP A 303 -25.62 -22.83 -3.00
C ASP A 303 -26.40 -22.61 -4.31
N THR A 304 -26.82 -21.38 -4.62
CA THR A 304 -27.47 -21.09 -5.90
C THR A 304 -26.54 -21.33 -7.08
N VAL A 305 -25.27 -20.90 -7.01
CA VAL A 305 -24.28 -21.19 -8.07
C VAL A 305 -24.11 -22.70 -8.26
N ASN A 306 -24.00 -23.50 -7.19
CA ASN A 306 -23.95 -24.96 -7.29
C ASN A 306 -25.21 -25.54 -7.98
N GLN A 307 -26.40 -25.03 -7.65
CA GLN A 307 -27.66 -25.41 -8.30
C GLN A 307 -27.66 -25.06 -9.81
N LEU A 308 -27.25 -23.85 -10.20
CA LEU A 308 -27.12 -23.45 -11.61
C LEU A 308 -26.09 -24.31 -12.37
N LEU A 309 -24.92 -24.56 -11.77
CA LEU A 309 -23.87 -25.38 -12.37
C LEU A 309 -24.34 -26.84 -12.58
N ASN A 310 -25.10 -27.40 -11.63
CA ASN A 310 -25.73 -28.71 -11.76
C ASN A 310 -26.82 -28.71 -12.84
N LYS A 311 -27.68 -27.68 -12.87
CA LYS A 311 -28.75 -27.52 -13.88
C LYS A 311 -28.17 -27.45 -15.29
N TYR A 312 -27.15 -26.63 -15.54
CA TYR A 312 -26.43 -26.60 -16.82
C TYR A 312 -25.82 -27.96 -17.17
N SER A 313 -25.21 -28.64 -16.20
CA SER A 313 -24.64 -29.98 -16.43
C SER A 313 -25.70 -31.01 -16.80
N LEU A 314 -26.89 -30.97 -16.22
CA LEU A 314 -28.00 -31.87 -16.54
C LEU A 314 -28.61 -31.57 -17.91
N LEU A 315 -28.76 -30.29 -18.26
CA LEU A 315 -29.21 -29.86 -19.59
C LEU A 315 -28.20 -30.27 -20.69
N LYS A 316 -26.89 -30.12 -20.45
CA LYS A 316 -25.82 -30.55 -21.37
C LYS A 316 -25.71 -32.07 -21.53
N ILE A 317 -26.31 -32.85 -20.63
CA ILE A 317 -26.38 -34.33 -20.67
C ILE A 317 -27.71 -34.81 -21.27
N GLY A 318 -28.68 -33.92 -21.54
CA GLY A 318 -30.00 -34.25 -22.10
C GLY A 318 -31.04 -34.70 -21.07
N ASN A 319 -30.80 -34.51 -19.76
CA ASN A 319 -31.76 -34.82 -18.71
C ASN A 319 -32.59 -33.59 -18.32
N THR A 320 -33.47 -33.18 -19.23
CA THR A 320 -34.33 -31.99 -19.10
C THR A 320 -35.31 -32.06 -17.93
N THR A 321 -35.77 -33.25 -17.54
CA THR A 321 -36.69 -33.43 -16.40
C THR A 321 -36.02 -33.08 -15.08
N ALA A 322 -34.83 -33.64 -14.80
CA ALA A 322 -34.09 -33.36 -13.57
C ALA A 322 -33.55 -31.92 -13.51
N ALA A 323 -33.30 -31.29 -14.67
CA ALA A 323 -32.90 -29.89 -14.74
C ALA A 323 -34.03 -28.91 -14.36
N ASN A 324 -35.29 -29.24 -14.71
CA ASN A 324 -36.44 -28.39 -14.41
C ASN A 324 -36.92 -28.49 -12.96
N GLU A 325 -36.55 -29.54 -12.22
CA GLU A 325 -36.76 -29.63 -10.76
C GLU A 325 -35.81 -28.71 -9.97
N ILE A 326 -34.69 -28.29 -10.57
CA ILE A 326 -33.75 -27.33 -9.97
C ILE A 326 -34.18 -25.92 -10.34
N ASN A 327 -34.94 -25.28 -9.45
CA ASN A 327 -35.29 -23.87 -9.56
C ASN A 327 -34.56 -23.03 -8.48
N PRO A 328 -33.39 -22.46 -8.79
CA PRO A 328 -32.65 -21.62 -7.85
C PRO A 328 -33.37 -20.28 -7.65
N GLU A 329 -33.49 -19.84 -6.40
CA GLU A 329 -34.06 -18.53 -6.07
C GLU A 329 -33.24 -17.40 -6.71
N VAL A 330 -33.93 -16.44 -7.32
CA VAL A 330 -33.32 -15.23 -7.89
C VAL A 330 -32.79 -14.37 -6.75
N MET A 331 -31.49 -14.08 -6.75
CA MET A 331 -30.82 -13.41 -5.62
C MET A 331 -30.72 -11.89 -5.76
N ALA A 332 -31.14 -11.34 -6.90
CA ALA A 332 -31.43 -9.92 -7.00
C ALA A 332 -32.60 -9.59 -6.06
N ALA A 333 -32.30 -8.93 -4.94
CA ALA A 333 -33.31 -8.48 -3.98
C ALA A 333 -34.31 -7.56 -4.68
N THR A 334 -35.49 -8.09 -5.00
CA THR A 334 -36.68 -7.29 -5.22
C THR A 334 -37.05 -6.66 -3.87
N PRO A 335 -36.95 -5.32 -3.69
CA PRO A 335 -37.78 -4.70 -2.68
C PRO A 335 -39.23 -5.01 -3.06
N GLU A 336 -40.00 -5.60 -2.16
CA GLU A 336 -41.38 -5.96 -2.45
C GLU A 336 -42.19 -4.71 -2.84
N SER A 337 -43.12 -4.90 -3.79
CA SER A 337 -44.08 -3.94 -4.38
C SER A 337 -43.73 -3.26 -5.73
N ASN A 338 -44.76 -3.20 -6.58
CA ASN A 338 -44.87 -2.62 -7.92
C ASN A 338 -44.11 -3.28 -9.09
N VAL A 339 -44.83 -4.23 -9.71
CA VAL A 339 -44.71 -4.57 -11.14
C VAL A 339 -44.93 -3.33 -12.01
N GLY A 340 -43.96 -2.97 -12.85
CA GLY A 340 -44.17 -2.04 -13.97
C GLY A 340 -43.18 -0.87 -14.10
N ALA A 341 -41.90 -1.15 -14.39
CA ALA A 341 -40.91 -0.09 -14.67
C ALA A 341 -39.77 -0.50 -15.65
N LEU A 342 -39.99 -1.49 -16.54
CA LEU A 342 -38.96 -1.97 -17.50
C LEU A 342 -39.28 -1.68 -18.98
N SER A 343 -40.31 -0.88 -19.27
CA SER A 343 -40.81 -0.67 -20.64
C SER A 343 -40.28 0.59 -21.35
N ASN A 344 -39.62 1.51 -20.64
CA ASN A 344 -39.44 2.90 -21.11
C ASN A 344 -38.02 3.32 -21.50
N GLU A 345 -36.99 2.49 -21.31
CA GLU A 345 -35.60 2.87 -21.68
C GLU A 345 -35.17 2.37 -23.07
N ILE A 346 -36.09 1.79 -23.85
CA ILE A 346 -35.84 1.32 -25.22
C ILE A 346 -36.90 1.87 -26.19
N ASN A 347 -37.05 3.20 -26.26
CA ASN A 347 -37.70 3.85 -27.41
C ASN A 347 -37.14 5.26 -27.70
N LEU A 348 -36.40 5.31 -28.80
CA LEU A 348 -36.32 6.39 -29.79
C LEU A 348 -35.95 7.83 -29.36
N ILE A 349 -34.75 8.19 -29.79
CA ILE A 349 -34.45 9.38 -30.63
C ILE A 349 -35.69 10.04 -31.23
N ASP A 350 -35.81 11.37 -31.07
CA ASP A 350 -36.58 12.24 -31.97
C ASP A 350 -35.73 13.47 -32.38
N PHE A 351 -35.91 13.95 -33.60
CA PHE A 351 -35.08 14.97 -34.27
C PHE A 351 -35.96 16.00 -35.00
N GLY A 352 -36.05 17.21 -34.44
CA GLY A 352 -36.69 18.38 -35.10
C GLY A 352 -38.23 18.31 -35.19
N ASP A 353 -38.93 19.30 -35.73
CA ASP A 353 -38.58 20.70 -36.04
C ASP A 353 -39.89 21.51 -36.16
N ASP A 354 -39.76 22.83 -36.07
CA ASP A 354 -40.61 23.88 -36.67
C ASP A 354 -42.02 24.27 -36.11
N MET A 355 -42.15 25.61 -35.98
CA MET A 355 -43.33 26.50 -36.08
C MET A 355 -44.60 26.37 -35.22
N GLY A 356 -44.98 27.53 -34.61
CA GLY A 356 -46.37 27.97 -34.81
C GLY A 356 -47.08 29.03 -33.94
N ALA A 357 -46.41 29.99 -33.27
CA ALA A 357 -47.02 31.25 -32.76
C ALA A 357 -48.17 31.14 -31.69
N THR A 358 -48.50 32.10 -30.81
CA THR A 358 -48.40 33.58 -30.79
C THR A 358 -48.33 34.10 -29.33
N SER A 359 -47.87 35.34 -29.13
CA SER A 359 -48.16 36.18 -27.95
C SER A 359 -49.04 37.37 -28.38
N PRO A 360 -49.77 38.11 -27.50
CA PRO A 360 -49.11 39.14 -26.67
C PRO A 360 -49.75 39.48 -25.29
N SER A 361 -49.02 40.23 -24.46
CA SER A 361 -49.45 40.98 -23.25
C SER A 361 -50.01 42.38 -23.63
N PRO A 362 -50.64 43.25 -22.75
CA PRO A 362 -49.93 43.96 -21.65
C PRO A 362 -50.72 44.64 -20.46
N THR A 363 -50.18 44.59 -19.22
CA THR A 363 -50.12 45.70 -18.18
C THR A 363 -51.43 46.36 -17.62
N PRO A 364 -51.43 47.38 -16.70
CA PRO A 364 -50.42 47.93 -15.75
C PRO A 364 -50.88 48.16 -14.27
N ASN A 365 -49.93 48.41 -13.34
CA ASN A 365 -49.89 49.51 -12.32
C ASN A 365 -49.21 49.14 -10.96
N ALA A 366 -48.51 50.12 -10.38
CA ALA A 366 -47.75 50.14 -9.11
C ALA A 366 -48.16 51.41 -8.29
N PRO A 367 -47.65 51.74 -7.07
CA PRO A 367 -46.52 51.21 -6.26
C PRO A 367 -46.98 50.79 -4.82
N ASP A 368 -46.26 50.80 -3.68
CA ASP A 368 -44.94 51.36 -3.29
C ASP A 368 -44.32 50.75 -1.99
N LEU A 369 -43.07 51.14 -1.70
CA LEU A 369 -42.29 51.17 -0.43
C LEU A 369 -42.62 50.21 0.75
N ALA A 370 -41.67 49.30 1.08
CA ALA A 370 -40.75 49.42 2.23
C ALA A 370 -40.17 48.08 2.79
N ALA A 371 -38.88 48.13 3.17
CA ALA A 371 -38.18 47.36 4.22
C ALA A 371 -37.91 45.83 4.14
N ALA A 372 -36.59 45.53 4.18
CA ALA A 372 -35.91 44.55 5.05
C ALA A 372 -35.98 43.01 4.80
N THR A 373 -34.89 42.51 4.21
CA THR A 373 -34.03 41.39 4.69
C THR A 373 -34.60 39.97 4.87
N ALA A 374 -34.23 39.02 3.98
CA ALA A 374 -33.30 37.89 4.26
C ALA A 374 -33.39 36.71 3.26
N ASN A 375 -32.23 36.21 2.81
CA ASN A 375 -31.87 34.85 2.32
C ASN A 375 -32.95 33.95 1.67
N GLN A 376 -32.78 33.42 0.45
CA GLN A 376 -31.66 32.53 0.03
C GLN A 376 -31.55 32.54 -1.51
N ASN A 377 -30.33 32.47 -2.06
CA ASN A 377 -30.12 32.17 -3.47
C ASN A 377 -29.07 31.06 -3.67
N ASN A 378 -29.49 30.06 -4.43
CA ASN A 378 -28.73 28.95 -4.98
C ASN A 378 -27.82 29.46 -6.13
N ILE A 379 -26.56 29.03 -6.22
CA ILE A 379 -25.66 29.38 -7.34
C ILE A 379 -24.78 28.17 -7.73
N ASP A 380 -24.75 27.86 -9.03
CA ASP A 380 -23.99 26.77 -9.64
C ASP A 380 -22.46 27.00 -9.69
N PRO A 381 -21.64 25.93 -9.66
CA PRO A 381 -20.18 26.01 -9.64
C PRO A 381 -19.56 26.06 -11.04
N MET A 382 -19.53 27.23 -11.70
CA MET A 382 -18.88 27.41 -13.01
C MET A 382 -18.27 28.82 -13.23
N MET A 383 -17.82 29.52 -12.19
CA MET A 383 -17.21 30.86 -12.36
C MET A 383 -16.00 31.17 -11.46
N ASP A 384 -15.55 30.24 -10.61
CA ASP A 384 -14.47 30.48 -9.63
C ASP A 384 -13.09 29.98 -10.10
N LEU A 385 -12.71 30.33 -11.34
CA LEU A 385 -11.39 30.01 -11.92
C LEU A 385 -10.76 31.19 -12.69
N LEU A 386 -11.34 32.39 -12.59
CA LEU A 386 -10.86 33.60 -13.27
C LEU A 386 -10.49 34.75 -12.31
N GLY A 387 -10.52 34.51 -10.99
CA GLY A 387 -10.13 35.51 -9.98
C GLY A 387 -8.62 35.65 -9.76
N ASP A 388 -7.83 34.61 -10.04
CA ASP A 388 -6.45 34.46 -9.55
C ASP A 388 -5.34 34.81 -10.58
N LEU A 389 -5.66 35.70 -11.54
CA LEU A 389 -4.72 36.10 -12.61
C LEU A 389 -4.51 37.62 -12.72
N ASN A 390 -4.98 38.40 -11.75
CA ASN A 390 -4.94 39.87 -11.80
C ASN A 390 -3.87 40.53 -10.91
N ASP A 391 -2.90 39.78 -10.39
CA ASP A 391 -1.79 40.32 -9.57
C ASP A 391 -0.38 39.97 -10.14
N LEU A 392 -0.22 40.18 -11.45
CA LEU A 392 1.08 40.15 -12.12
C LEU A 392 1.37 41.49 -12.79
N SER A 393 1.60 42.52 -11.97
CA SER A 393 2.03 43.84 -12.42
C SER A 393 3.51 43.85 -12.78
N LEU A 394 3.82 43.64 -14.05
CA LEU A 394 5.14 43.87 -14.63
C LEU A 394 5.33 45.38 -14.90
N SER A 395 6.27 46.02 -14.21
CA SER A 395 6.81 47.33 -14.63
C SER A 395 8.33 47.28 -14.72
N ASN A 396 8.87 47.87 -15.80
CA ASN A 396 10.26 47.76 -16.22
C ASN A 396 10.85 49.16 -16.40
N GLY A 397 11.90 49.51 -15.66
CA GLY A 397 12.46 50.87 -15.65
C GLY A 397 13.86 50.99 -15.03
N ASN A 398 14.88 50.84 -15.87
CA ASN A 398 16.31 51.09 -15.63
C ASN A 398 16.68 52.32 -14.76
N GLY A 399 17.77 52.22 -13.98
CA GLY A 399 18.76 53.32 -13.90
C GLY A 399 19.40 53.70 -12.56
N SER A 400 20.52 53.04 -12.21
CA SER A 400 21.69 53.58 -11.47
C SER A 400 21.54 54.35 -10.13
N GLY A 401 22.21 53.84 -9.08
CA GLY A 401 22.53 54.61 -7.86
C GLY A 401 23.05 53.70 -6.74
N ASP A 402 24.34 53.77 -6.42
CA ASP A 402 25.01 52.97 -5.38
C ASP A 402 25.17 53.77 -4.07
N LEU A 403 25.38 53.05 -2.96
CA LEU A 403 25.89 53.44 -1.63
C LEU A 403 24.94 53.97 -0.52
N LEU A 404 25.03 53.20 0.60
CA LEU A 404 24.98 53.58 2.04
C LEU A 404 23.64 53.64 2.80
N GLY A 405 23.52 52.80 3.86
CA GLY A 405 22.67 53.11 5.02
C GLY A 405 22.10 51.95 5.86
N ASN A 406 22.94 51.20 6.58
CA ASN A 406 22.66 50.42 7.81
C ASN A 406 21.37 49.56 7.97
N ASN A 407 21.55 48.26 8.22
CA ASN A 407 20.81 47.55 9.28
C ASN A 407 21.62 46.33 9.78
N GLU A 408 21.51 46.02 11.08
CA GLU A 408 22.14 44.84 11.70
C GLU A 408 21.44 43.53 11.29
N PRO A 409 22.18 42.41 11.20
CA PRO A 409 21.62 41.07 11.28
C PRO A 409 21.85 40.45 12.67
N LEU A 410 20.79 39.96 13.30
CA LEU A 410 20.88 39.02 14.42
C LEU A 410 20.42 37.62 13.97
N GLU A 411 21.20 36.64 14.39
CA GLU A 411 21.03 35.19 14.29
C GLU A 411 19.61 34.69 14.66
N LEU A 412 19.16 33.49 14.27
CA LEU A 412 19.87 32.24 14.57
C LEU A 412 19.46 31.07 13.66
N GLY A 413 20.47 30.37 13.13
CA GLY A 413 20.33 29.05 12.51
C GLY A 413 20.48 27.91 13.55
N GLY A 414 20.55 26.65 13.13
CA GLY A 414 20.61 26.21 11.76
C GLY A 414 20.57 24.68 11.62
N GLY A 415 20.48 24.24 10.37
CA GLY A 415 20.69 22.85 9.99
C GLY A 415 22.18 22.54 9.80
N ILE A 416 22.50 21.26 9.97
CA ILE A 416 23.79 20.65 9.69
C ILE A 416 23.99 20.41 8.19
N SER A 417 25.12 20.87 7.65
CA SER A 417 25.65 20.50 6.33
C SER A 417 27.14 20.22 6.43
N LEU A 418 27.61 19.22 5.68
CA LEU A 418 29.02 18.80 5.64
C LEU A 418 29.88 19.87 4.97
N ASP A 419 31.12 20.02 5.45
CA ASP A 419 32.20 20.63 4.70
C ASP A 419 33.26 19.59 4.32
N SER A 420 33.90 19.83 3.19
CA SER A 420 34.95 19.03 2.59
C SER A 420 36.31 19.69 2.81
N ASN A 421 37.31 18.94 3.28
CA ASN A 421 38.69 19.34 3.09
C ASN A 421 39.56 18.18 2.61
N THR A 422 40.21 18.42 1.48
CA THR A 422 41.31 17.64 0.93
C THR A 422 42.62 18.24 1.43
N ASP A 423 43.52 17.40 1.93
CA ASP A 423 44.95 17.59 1.64
C ASP A 423 45.72 16.28 1.86
N ASP A 424 46.68 16.02 0.97
CA ASP A 424 47.52 14.82 0.94
C ASP A 424 48.60 14.83 2.03
N ILE A 425 48.99 13.64 2.51
CA ILE A 425 50.43 13.33 2.74
C ILE A 425 50.67 11.82 2.71
N PHE A 426 51.83 11.45 2.13
CA PHE A 426 52.16 10.09 1.71
C PHE A 426 53.23 9.45 2.61
N SER A 427 53.23 8.11 2.70
CA SER A 427 54.32 7.27 3.27
C SER A 427 54.49 7.30 4.82
N ALA A 428 55.02 6.28 5.51
CA ALA A 428 55.50 4.94 5.11
C ALA A 428 55.52 3.94 6.30
N THR A 429 55.70 2.65 5.97
CA THR A 429 56.37 1.61 6.79
C THR A 429 55.82 1.13 8.15
N SER A 430 55.32 -0.11 8.11
CA SER A 430 55.87 -1.28 8.84
C SER A 430 55.58 -1.56 10.33
N ASN A 431 54.90 -2.71 10.50
CA ASN A 431 55.23 -3.84 11.39
C ASN A 431 54.78 -3.89 12.86
N LYS A 432 54.37 -5.13 13.20
CA LYS A 432 54.40 -5.82 14.52
C LYS A 432 53.45 -5.33 15.61
N THR A 433 52.82 -6.15 16.47
CA THR A 433 52.43 -7.59 16.57
C THR A 433 52.13 -7.79 18.06
N ALA A 434 51.03 -8.49 18.40
CA ALA A 434 50.83 -9.13 19.72
C ALA A 434 50.73 -8.17 20.94
N SER A 435 50.26 -8.57 22.13
CA SER A 435 49.26 -9.55 22.58
C SER A 435 49.10 -9.39 24.12
N ASN A 436 47.99 -9.89 24.69
CA ASN A 436 47.86 -10.21 26.13
C ASN A 436 47.95 -9.02 27.14
N VAL A 437 47.54 -9.10 28.42
CA VAL A 437 46.54 -9.92 29.14
C VAL A 437 46.14 -9.14 30.42
N SER A 438 45.00 -9.50 31.01
CA SER A 438 44.50 -9.19 32.37
C SER A 438 45.51 -8.73 33.46
N ALA A 439 45.08 -7.85 34.35
CA ALA A 439 44.59 -8.23 35.70
C ALA A 439 44.29 -7.01 36.62
N ALA A 440 43.31 -7.17 37.52
CA ALA A 440 43.13 -6.31 38.70
C ALA A 440 44.10 -6.73 39.83
N PRO A 441 44.31 -5.90 40.87
CA PRO A 441 43.48 -5.93 42.10
C PRO A 441 43.30 -4.51 42.73
N ALA A 442 42.65 -4.23 43.86
CA ALA A 442 41.54 -4.74 44.67
C ALA A 442 41.46 -3.83 45.92
N ASN A 443 40.25 -3.62 46.48
CA ASN A 443 39.95 -3.25 47.89
C ASN A 443 40.62 -2.04 48.58
N THR A 444 39.81 -1.10 49.10
CA THR A 444 39.41 -1.07 50.54
C THR A 444 38.34 0.01 50.81
N ALA A 445 37.63 -0.09 51.92
CA ALA A 445 36.53 0.81 52.33
C ALA A 445 36.72 1.30 53.78
N THR A 446 36.12 2.46 54.14
CA THR A 446 35.66 2.95 55.48
C THR A 446 35.45 4.49 55.41
N THR A 447 34.23 5.06 55.50
CA THR A 447 33.36 5.46 56.66
C THR A 447 33.77 6.69 57.50
N GLY A 448 32.92 7.73 57.45
CA GLY A 448 32.65 8.73 58.52
C GLY A 448 33.60 9.94 58.64
N THR A 449 33.24 11.09 59.24
CA THR A 449 31.91 11.68 59.57
C THR A 449 32.07 13.16 60.01
N GLN A 450 31.06 14.00 59.73
CA GLN A 450 30.63 15.22 60.48
C GLN A 450 31.41 16.56 60.49
N ASP A 451 30.59 17.60 60.71
CA ASP A 451 30.80 18.99 61.18
C ASP A 451 31.42 20.04 60.21
N GLY A 452 30.89 21.27 60.11
CA GLY A 452 29.69 21.88 60.70
C GLY A 452 29.62 23.41 60.49
N SER A 453 28.45 24.04 60.70
CA SER A 453 28.18 25.51 60.65
C SER A 453 28.19 26.19 59.26
N PHE A 454 27.40 27.24 58.96
CA PHE A 454 26.44 28.04 59.77
C PHE A 454 25.09 28.22 59.03
N ASP A 455 24.00 28.26 59.79
CA ASP A 455 22.67 28.75 59.39
C ASP A 455 22.46 30.19 59.91
N LEU A 456 21.70 31.02 59.19
CA LEU A 456 21.35 32.38 59.60
C LEU A 456 19.85 32.66 59.33
N LEU A 457 19.06 32.52 60.39
CA LEU A 457 17.60 32.68 60.41
C LEU A 457 17.13 34.14 60.42
N GLY A 458 15.91 34.37 59.90
CA GLY A 458 15.07 35.55 60.14
C GLY A 458 14.99 36.55 58.96
N ASP A 459 13.86 37.19 58.64
CA ASP A 459 12.54 37.17 59.31
C ASP A 459 11.40 37.56 58.32
N LEU A 460 10.45 36.65 58.14
CA LEU A 460 8.98 36.84 58.23
C LEU A 460 8.30 38.13 57.70
N THR A 461 7.40 38.01 56.69
CA THR A 461 5.92 38.13 56.84
C THR A 461 5.13 38.26 55.52
N SER A 462 4.00 37.53 55.46
CA SER A 462 2.78 37.77 54.64
C SER A 462 2.86 38.18 53.15
N SER A 463 2.54 37.25 52.25
CA SER A 463 1.36 37.41 51.37
C SER A 463 0.87 36.06 50.81
N THR A 464 -0.44 35.95 50.58
CA THR A 464 -1.16 34.70 50.33
C THR A 464 -1.00 34.21 48.88
N GLY A 465 -0.54 32.96 48.69
CA GLY A 465 -0.57 32.26 47.39
C GLY A 465 -0.59 30.74 47.60
N ARG A 466 -1.68 30.07 47.20
CA ARG A 466 -1.88 28.63 47.48
C ARG A 466 -1.07 27.75 46.52
N THR A 467 -0.36 26.78 47.09
CA THR A 467 0.16 25.59 46.39
C THR A 467 -0.95 24.67 45.91
N SER A 468 -0.76 24.03 44.76
CA SER A 468 -1.49 22.82 44.35
C SER A 468 -0.52 21.77 43.78
N THR A 469 0.24 21.12 44.67
CA THR A 469 0.90 19.84 44.37
C THR A 469 -0.16 18.79 44.08
N GLN A 470 -0.19 18.24 42.86
CA GLN A 470 -1.07 17.11 42.54
C GLN A 470 -0.62 15.84 43.29
N THR A 471 -1.59 15.16 43.90
CA THR A 471 -1.37 13.96 44.70
C THR A 471 -1.17 12.75 43.78
N ALA A 472 -0.01 12.10 43.83
CA ALA A 472 0.19 10.81 43.17
C ALA A 472 -0.83 9.78 43.70
N THR A 473 -1.61 9.17 42.81
CA THR A 473 -2.64 8.20 43.22
C THR A 473 -2.13 6.78 43.04
N LYS A 474 -1.97 6.05 44.15
CA LYS A 474 -1.61 4.64 44.14
C LYS A 474 -2.88 3.79 44.12
N VAL A 475 -3.06 3.00 43.06
CA VAL A 475 -4.28 2.22 42.80
C VAL A 475 -3.95 0.72 42.72
N LEU A 476 -4.80 -0.09 43.33
CA LEU A 476 -4.72 -1.55 43.27
C LEU A 476 -5.14 -2.05 41.88
N VAL A 477 -4.25 -2.75 41.19
CA VAL A 477 -4.49 -3.27 39.83
C VAL A 477 -4.93 -4.72 39.86
N ASN A 478 -4.27 -5.54 40.68
CA ASN A 478 -4.60 -6.94 40.88
C ASN A 478 -4.13 -7.44 42.25
N THR A 479 -4.76 -8.49 42.76
CA THR A 479 -4.28 -9.27 43.90
C THR A 479 -4.64 -10.73 43.67
N SER A 480 -3.64 -11.54 43.35
CA SER A 480 -3.74 -12.99 43.27
C SER A 480 -3.31 -13.65 44.59
N ALA A 481 -3.33 -14.99 44.64
CA ALA A 481 -2.87 -15.75 45.80
C ALA A 481 -1.38 -15.53 46.12
N ASN A 482 -0.56 -15.13 45.14
CA ASN A 482 0.89 -15.01 45.29
C ASN A 482 1.43 -13.60 44.98
N LEU A 483 0.70 -12.80 44.20
CA LEU A 483 1.19 -11.51 43.68
C LEU A 483 0.16 -10.39 43.88
N LYS A 484 0.60 -9.28 44.46
CA LYS A 484 -0.14 -8.02 44.51
C LYS A 484 0.52 -7.00 43.56
N ILE A 485 -0.29 -6.36 42.73
CA ILE A 485 0.13 -5.37 41.73
C ILE A 485 -0.55 -4.04 42.04
N GLU A 486 0.24 -2.98 42.20
CA GLU A 486 -0.25 -1.61 42.42
C GLU A 486 0.41 -0.67 41.42
N PHE A 487 -0.35 0.25 40.83
CA PHE A 487 0.17 1.30 39.96
C PHE A 487 0.07 2.66 40.67
N GLU A 488 1.19 3.35 40.76
CA GLU A 488 1.26 4.77 41.11
C GLU A 488 1.13 5.58 39.80
N VAL A 489 0.00 6.26 39.63
CA VAL A 489 -0.34 7.00 38.40
C VAL A 489 -0.23 8.50 38.67
N THR A 490 0.57 9.18 37.84
CA THR A 490 0.81 10.62 37.91
C THR A 490 0.77 11.21 36.51
N ARG A 491 -0.03 12.25 36.28
CA ARG A 491 0.00 13.00 35.01
C ARG A 491 1.18 13.96 35.03
N GLU A 492 2.06 13.86 34.02
CA GLU A 492 3.27 14.68 33.92
C GLU A 492 2.99 15.93 33.07
N ASN A 493 2.22 15.77 31.99
CA ASN A 493 1.78 16.83 31.07
C ASN A 493 0.37 16.51 30.53
N ASP A 494 -0.28 17.46 29.84
CA ASP A 494 -1.61 17.28 29.22
C ASP A 494 -1.72 16.08 28.26
N SER A 495 -0.60 15.60 27.72
CA SER A 495 -0.51 14.47 26.78
C SER A 495 0.31 13.28 27.30
N THR A 496 0.80 13.30 28.54
CA THR A 496 1.72 12.28 29.08
C THR A 496 1.33 11.85 30.49
N ILE A 497 1.11 10.55 30.67
CA ILE A 497 0.86 9.92 31.97
C ILE A 497 2.06 9.04 32.34
N LYS A 498 2.63 9.26 33.52
CA LYS A 498 3.60 8.36 34.13
C LYS A 498 2.88 7.32 34.98
N VAL A 499 3.24 6.06 34.78
CA VAL A 499 2.76 4.91 35.55
C VAL A 499 3.97 4.19 36.13
N LYS A 500 4.06 4.13 37.46
CA LYS A 500 5.06 3.31 38.17
C LYS A 500 4.37 2.06 38.71
N ALA A 501 4.74 0.91 38.18
CA ALA A 501 4.21 -0.38 38.61
C ALA A 501 5.04 -0.93 39.78
N CYS A 502 4.38 -1.26 40.89
CA CYS A 502 4.99 -1.87 42.08
C CYS A 502 4.42 -3.27 42.31
N PHE A 503 5.30 -4.24 42.53
CA PHE A 503 4.96 -5.66 42.69
C PHE A 503 5.34 -6.16 44.09
N THR A 504 4.44 -6.90 44.73
CA THR A 504 4.62 -7.44 46.09
C THR A 504 4.30 -8.93 46.11
N ASN A 505 5.21 -9.76 46.63
CA ASN A 505 5.00 -11.19 46.77
C ASN A 505 4.25 -11.49 48.08
N LEU A 506 3.04 -12.01 47.95
CA LEU A 506 2.20 -12.49 49.06
C LEU A 506 2.42 -13.99 49.35
N GLY A 507 3.08 -14.71 48.46
CA GLY A 507 3.37 -16.13 48.59
C GLY A 507 4.51 -16.44 49.57
N SER A 508 4.58 -17.70 49.99
CA SER A 508 5.63 -18.24 50.87
C SER A 508 6.90 -18.68 50.13
N VAL A 509 6.97 -18.45 48.80
CA VAL A 509 8.06 -18.87 47.91
C VAL A 509 8.50 -17.69 47.03
N PRO A 510 9.80 -17.44 46.82
CA PRO A 510 10.27 -16.35 45.96
C PRO A 510 9.90 -16.60 44.48
N LEU A 511 9.46 -15.57 43.78
CA LEU A 511 9.15 -15.65 42.35
C LEU A 511 10.43 -15.40 41.55
N GLN A 512 10.82 -16.33 40.68
CA GLN A 512 12.02 -16.22 39.85
C GLN A 512 11.66 -15.96 38.37
N GLU A 513 12.60 -15.42 37.59
CA GLU A 513 12.38 -15.05 36.18
C GLU A 513 11.15 -14.14 35.99
N PHE A 514 10.87 -13.29 36.98
CA PHE A 514 9.77 -12.34 36.94
C PHE A 514 9.94 -11.41 35.74
N THR A 515 8.91 -11.29 34.90
CA THR A 515 8.90 -10.43 33.72
C THR A 515 7.55 -9.73 33.62
N PHE A 516 7.55 -8.40 33.60
CA PHE A 516 6.32 -7.61 33.36
C PHE A 516 6.27 -7.09 31.92
N SER A 517 5.07 -7.12 31.35
CA SER A 517 4.75 -6.57 30.04
C SER A 517 3.44 -5.79 30.14
N VAL A 518 3.41 -4.59 29.56
CA VAL A 518 2.19 -3.78 29.48
C VAL A 518 1.99 -3.29 28.04
N ALA A 519 0.73 -3.17 27.64
CA ALA A 519 0.31 -2.71 26.33
C ALA A 519 -0.78 -1.65 26.46
N VAL A 520 -0.67 -0.60 25.66
CA VAL A 520 -1.58 0.55 25.57
C VAL A 520 -2.37 0.50 24.26
N PRO A 521 -3.46 1.28 24.10
CA PRO A 521 -4.17 1.37 22.82
C PRO A 521 -3.26 1.83 21.67
N LYS A 522 -3.51 1.36 20.44
CA LYS A 522 -2.68 1.66 19.26
C LYS A 522 -2.51 3.15 18.94
N SER A 523 -3.38 4.01 19.45
CA SER A 523 -3.31 5.47 19.32
C SER A 523 -2.30 6.15 20.25
N MET A 524 -1.74 5.41 21.22
CA MET A 524 -0.81 5.91 22.23
C MET A 524 0.56 5.22 22.09
N GLN A 525 1.61 5.89 22.54
CA GLN A 525 2.95 5.31 22.59
C GLN A 525 3.32 4.96 24.04
N LEU A 526 3.95 3.80 24.22
CA LEU A 526 4.41 3.31 25.52
C LEU A 526 5.94 3.32 25.54
N ARG A 527 6.52 4.07 26.48
CA ARG A 527 7.95 4.03 26.79
C ARG A 527 8.14 3.34 28.14
N LEU A 528 8.53 2.07 28.11
CA LEU A 528 8.75 1.22 29.29
C LEU A 528 10.23 1.20 29.65
N GLN A 529 10.60 1.53 30.90
CA GLN A 529 11.97 1.35 31.40
C GLN A 529 12.21 -0.11 31.82
N PRO A 530 13.49 -0.54 31.95
CA PRO A 530 13.80 -1.83 32.57
C PRO A 530 13.23 -1.95 33.99
N GLN A 531 12.71 -3.13 34.33
CA GLN A 531 12.33 -3.48 35.71
C GLN A 531 13.54 -3.51 36.64
N SER A 532 13.34 -3.18 37.92
CA SER A 532 14.42 -3.05 38.90
C SER A 532 15.15 -4.35 39.23
N ASP A 533 14.44 -5.48 39.23
CA ASP A 533 14.95 -6.83 39.53
C ASP A 533 14.09 -7.86 38.78
N ASN A 534 14.55 -9.12 38.68
CA ASN A 534 13.83 -10.26 38.11
C ASN A 534 13.55 -11.38 39.12
N ILE A 535 13.86 -11.19 40.41
CA ILE A 535 13.52 -12.11 41.50
C ILE A 535 12.74 -11.37 42.59
N LEU A 536 11.48 -11.77 42.82
CA LEU A 536 10.62 -11.17 43.85
C LEU A 536 10.63 -12.01 45.13
N GLN A 537 11.43 -11.56 46.11
CA GLN A 537 11.56 -12.21 47.43
C GLN A 537 10.24 -12.20 48.23
N THR A 538 10.09 -13.16 49.14
CA THR A 538 8.87 -13.33 49.94
C THR A 538 8.70 -12.22 50.98
N GLY A 539 7.46 -11.75 51.17
CA GLY A 539 7.13 -10.75 52.19
C GLY A 539 7.68 -9.33 51.94
N VAL A 540 8.36 -9.08 50.81
CA VAL A 540 8.84 -7.75 50.44
C VAL A 540 7.73 -6.98 49.71
N SER A 541 7.26 -5.89 50.32
CA SER A 541 6.40 -4.91 49.69
C SER A 541 7.18 -4.09 48.66
N GLU A 542 6.63 -3.96 47.44
CA GLU A 542 7.24 -3.22 46.32
C GLU A 542 8.65 -3.71 45.91
N GLY A 543 8.92 -5.02 46.08
CA GLY A 543 10.24 -5.61 45.82
C GLY A 543 10.71 -5.55 44.36
N ILE A 544 9.79 -5.42 43.40
CA ILE A 544 10.11 -5.04 42.01
C ILE A 544 9.30 -3.79 41.68
N THR A 545 9.94 -2.84 41.01
CA THR A 545 9.31 -1.65 40.44
C THR A 545 9.67 -1.47 38.97
N GLN A 546 8.78 -0.89 38.18
CA GLN A 546 9.04 -0.56 36.78
C GLN A 546 8.28 0.69 36.35
N ASP A 547 9.02 1.67 35.82
CA ASP A 547 8.46 2.94 35.33
C ASP A 547 8.05 2.85 33.86
N ALA A 548 6.89 3.42 33.53
CA ALA A 548 6.35 3.53 32.19
C ALA A 548 5.80 4.93 31.93
N TRP A 549 5.98 5.43 30.71
CA TRP A 549 5.32 6.64 30.22
C TRP A 549 4.35 6.27 29.10
N ILE A 550 3.13 6.79 29.19
CA ILE A 550 2.11 6.69 28.16
C ILE A 550 1.98 8.06 27.52
N GLU A 551 2.47 8.18 26.29
CA GLU A 551 2.47 9.39 25.48
C GLU A 551 1.25 9.41 24.54
N ASN A 552 0.78 10.61 24.21
CA ASN A 552 -0.49 10.87 23.50
C ASN A 552 -1.77 10.54 24.31
N ALA A 553 -1.70 10.66 25.64
CA ALA A 553 -2.81 10.44 26.57
C ALA A 553 -3.45 11.78 27.00
N LEU A 554 -4.18 12.40 26.07
CA LEU A 554 -4.84 13.71 26.23
C LEU A 554 -5.75 13.80 27.47
N SER A 555 -5.64 14.90 28.22
CA SER A 555 -6.48 15.24 29.37
C SER A 555 -7.97 15.43 29.02
N SER A 556 -8.28 15.80 27.78
CA SER A 556 -9.65 15.99 27.27
C SER A 556 -10.33 14.73 26.72
N SER A 557 -9.75 13.53 26.90
CA SER A 557 -10.34 12.28 26.40
C SER A 557 -11.51 11.81 27.28
N GLU A 558 -12.74 11.86 26.76
CA GLU A 558 -13.92 11.30 27.45
C GLU A 558 -13.86 9.78 27.64
N LYS A 559 -13.06 9.06 26.83
CA LYS A 559 -12.92 7.61 26.92
C LYS A 559 -11.87 7.24 27.97
N PRO A 560 -12.19 6.36 28.94
CA PRO A 560 -11.26 5.97 29.99
C PRO A 560 -10.14 5.08 29.44
N LEU A 561 -8.90 5.35 29.87
CA LEU A 561 -7.72 4.69 29.33
C LEU A 561 -7.59 3.25 29.85
N ARG A 562 -7.68 2.28 28.95
CA ARG A 562 -7.54 0.85 29.25
C ARG A 562 -6.16 0.34 28.83
N VAL A 563 -5.45 -0.28 29.77
CA VAL A 563 -4.15 -0.92 29.54
C VAL A 563 -4.26 -2.43 29.77
N LYS A 564 -3.60 -3.23 28.92
CA LYS A 564 -3.49 -4.68 29.12
C LYS A 564 -2.13 -4.99 29.72
N TRP A 565 -2.10 -5.69 30.85
CA TRP A 565 -0.86 -6.11 31.49
C TRP A 565 -0.73 -7.64 31.49
N LYS A 566 0.51 -8.12 31.50
CA LYS A 566 0.89 -9.51 31.70
C LYS A 566 2.11 -9.56 32.62
N VAL A 567 2.09 -10.46 33.60
CA VAL A 567 3.26 -10.89 34.36
C VAL A 567 3.52 -12.37 34.05
N SER A 568 4.77 -12.73 33.83
CA SER A 568 5.26 -14.11 33.76
C SER A 568 6.28 -14.34 34.88
N TYR A 569 6.18 -15.45 35.61
CA TYR A 569 7.13 -15.81 36.68
C TYR A 569 7.22 -17.32 36.90
N LYS A 570 8.25 -17.79 37.61
CA LYS A 570 8.40 -19.19 38.04
C LYS A 570 8.29 -19.33 39.55
N MET A 571 7.46 -20.27 40.01
CA MET A 571 7.37 -20.72 41.41
C MET A 571 7.83 -22.17 41.51
N ASN A 572 8.84 -22.46 42.33
CA ASN A 572 9.39 -23.82 42.50
C ASN A 572 9.72 -24.52 41.16
N GLY A 573 10.16 -23.74 40.15
CA GLY A 573 10.46 -24.23 38.80
C GLY A 573 9.28 -24.30 37.83
N ASN A 574 8.03 -24.22 38.31
CA ASN A 574 6.84 -24.21 37.45
C ASN A 574 6.55 -22.78 36.93
N PRO A 575 6.35 -22.58 35.62
CA PRO A 575 5.96 -21.29 35.07
C PRO A 575 4.49 -20.98 35.39
N ALA A 576 4.22 -19.71 35.71
CA ALA A 576 2.90 -19.15 35.94
C ALA A 576 2.79 -17.79 35.25
N ASP A 577 1.64 -17.56 34.61
CA ASP A 577 1.31 -16.32 33.90
C ASP A 577 0.04 -15.71 34.50
N GLU A 578 0.06 -14.41 34.76
CA GLU A 578 -1.11 -13.62 35.13
C GLU A 578 -1.31 -12.49 34.11
N MET A 579 -2.54 -12.24 33.66
CA MET A 579 -2.84 -11.14 32.75
C MET A 579 -4.27 -10.62 32.93
N ALA A 580 -4.45 -9.31 32.80
CA ALA A 580 -5.77 -8.69 32.79
C ALA A 580 -5.77 -7.38 32.00
N ILE A 581 -6.96 -6.80 31.82
CA ILE A 581 -7.14 -5.43 31.33
C ILE A 581 -7.54 -4.57 32.52
N PHE A 582 -6.77 -3.51 32.76
CA PHE A 582 -7.01 -2.53 33.81
C PHE A 582 -7.40 -1.18 33.20
N THR A 583 -8.35 -0.48 33.82
CA THR A 583 -8.72 0.88 33.44
C THR A 583 -8.01 1.84 34.38
N LEU A 584 -7.11 2.67 33.84
CA LEU A 584 -6.40 3.66 34.64
C LEU A 584 -7.38 4.71 35.19
N PRO A 585 -7.15 5.23 36.41
CA PRO A 585 -7.90 6.36 36.93
C PRO A 585 -7.72 7.60 36.04
N ASN A 586 -8.71 8.49 36.04
CA ASN A 586 -8.54 9.84 35.50
C ASN A 586 -7.71 10.65 36.49
N VAL A 587 -6.45 10.93 36.14
CA VAL A 587 -5.46 11.72 36.93
C VAL A 587 -5.18 13.04 36.24
#